data_AF-A0A1Q7K2G3-F1
#
_entry.id   AF-A0A1Q7K2G3-F1
#
_cell.length_a   1.000
_cell.length_b   1.000
_cell.length_c   1.000
_cell.angle_alpha   90.00
_cell.angle_beta   90.00
_cell.angle_gamma   90.00
#
_symmetry.space_group_name_H-M   'P 1'
#
loop_
_entity.id
_entity.type
_entity.pdbx_description
1 polymer ?
#
loop_
_entity_poly.entity_id
_entity_poly.type
_entity_poly.pdbx_seq_one_letter_code
_entity_poly.pdbx_strand_id
1 'polypeptide(L)'
;MHRPWFLVLGLLLISPAAFGQTSSTDSQTLQAMLAEVRQLRKELRTTTLAAQRVQILLYRLQIQEAAVARAERRVDEARSALSQTQTEVKMMASGIKQIEDKVSNAQNPAERKRQEDLLAKFRAELESQENSEHQSQARESEAEQDLRAEQAKLNALQDELDRLDKSLETSSH
;
A
#
# COMPACT_ATOMS: atom_id res chain seq x y z
N MET A 1 -71.44 -2.76 92.68
CA MET A 1 -71.97 -3.73 91.71
C MET A 1 -70.87 -4.05 90.71
N HIS A 2 -70.84 -5.31 90.26
CA HIS A 2 -69.69 -6.00 89.66
C HIS A 2 -69.41 -5.60 88.19
N ARG A 3 -68.10 -5.53 87.82
CA ARG A 3 -67.37 -5.99 86.58
C ARG A 3 -68.07 -5.92 85.19
N PRO A 4 -67.35 -6.11 84.06
CA PRO A 4 -66.11 -5.50 83.54
C PRO A 4 -66.24 -5.15 82.02
N TRP A 5 -65.39 -4.29 81.45
CA TRP A 5 -65.12 -4.33 80.00
C TRP A 5 -63.66 -3.95 79.74
N PHE A 6 -62.77 -4.91 80.03
CA PHE A 6 -61.47 -4.97 79.39
C PHE A 6 -61.64 -5.63 78.01
N LEU A 7 -60.69 -5.35 77.11
CA LEU A 7 -60.43 -6.03 75.83
C LEU A 7 -61.08 -5.46 74.56
N VAL A 8 -60.68 -4.24 74.13
CA VAL A 8 -60.47 -3.95 72.68
C VAL A 8 -59.31 -2.95 72.46
N LEU A 9 -58.32 -2.90 73.35
CA LEU A 9 -57.15 -2.03 73.17
C LEU A 9 -55.87 -2.88 73.26
N GLY A 10 -55.61 -3.66 72.22
CA GLY A 10 -54.45 -4.55 72.22
C GLY A 10 -54.39 -5.50 71.03
N LEU A 11 -54.57 -5.00 69.81
CA LEU A 11 -54.25 -5.78 68.61
C LEU A 11 -54.06 -4.90 67.37
N LEU A 12 -53.11 -3.95 67.39
CA LEU A 12 -52.62 -3.33 66.15
C LEU A 12 -51.21 -2.74 66.29
N LEU A 13 -50.30 -3.51 66.90
CA LEU A 13 -48.87 -3.20 66.95
C LEU A 13 -48.03 -4.46 66.66
N ILE A 14 -48.27 -5.04 65.48
CA ILE A 14 -47.29 -5.90 64.82
C ILE A 14 -47.13 -5.35 63.41
N SER A 15 -46.41 -4.24 63.27
CA SER A 15 -45.72 -3.97 62.02
C SER A 15 -44.65 -5.06 61.88
N PRO A 16 -44.63 -5.84 60.79
CA PRO A 16 -43.41 -6.54 60.46
C PRO A 16 -42.34 -5.47 60.22
N ALA A 17 -41.28 -5.48 61.01
CA ALA A 17 -40.05 -4.81 60.62
C ALA A 17 -39.58 -5.49 59.34
N ALA A 18 -40.00 -4.97 58.20
CA ALA A 18 -39.37 -5.26 56.92
C ALA A 18 -37.94 -4.71 57.04
N PHE A 19 -37.00 -5.58 57.40
CA PHE A 19 -35.59 -5.32 57.18
C PHE A 19 -35.44 -5.08 55.68
N GLY A 20 -35.36 -3.81 55.27
CA GLY A 20 -34.96 -3.43 53.94
C GLY A 20 -33.53 -3.91 53.71
N GLN A 21 -33.36 -5.11 53.16
CA GLN A 21 -32.08 -5.60 52.63
C GLN A 21 -31.76 -4.96 51.27
N THR A 22 -32.13 -3.70 51.03
CA THR A 22 -31.91 -3.03 49.75
C THR A 22 -30.45 -2.57 49.58
N SER A 23 -29.69 -2.37 50.65
CA SER A 23 -28.33 -1.81 50.57
C SER A 23 -27.29 -2.74 49.94
N SER A 24 -27.44 -4.07 50.09
CA SER A 24 -26.49 -5.05 49.54
C SER A 24 -26.70 -5.25 48.02
N THR A 25 -27.96 -5.41 47.61
CA THR A 25 -28.34 -5.66 46.22
C THR A 25 -28.08 -4.44 45.33
N ASP A 26 -28.35 -3.23 45.83
CA ASP A 26 -28.07 -1.98 45.09
C ASP A 26 -26.57 -1.74 44.90
N SER A 27 -25.74 -2.13 45.88
CA SER A 27 -24.28 -2.03 45.74
C SER A 27 -23.73 -3.00 44.69
N GLN A 28 -24.28 -4.22 44.61
CA GLN A 28 -23.91 -5.21 43.59
C GLN A 28 -24.36 -4.80 42.18
N THR A 29 -25.58 -4.26 42.02
CA THR A 29 -26.06 -3.77 40.72
C THR A 29 -25.28 -2.54 40.24
N LEU A 30 -24.94 -1.61 41.14
CA LEU A 30 -24.08 -0.47 40.81
C LEU A 30 -22.65 -0.89 40.43
N GLN A 31 -22.08 -1.90 41.10
CA GLN A 31 -20.79 -2.46 40.72
C GLN A 31 -20.83 -3.14 39.36
N ALA A 32 -21.91 -3.88 39.05
CA ALA A 32 -22.12 -4.50 37.75
C ALA A 32 -22.21 -3.44 36.62
N MET A 33 -23.02 -2.39 36.82
CA MET A 33 -23.13 -1.28 35.87
C MET A 33 -21.80 -0.55 35.67
N LEU A 34 -21.01 -0.33 36.73
CA LEU A 34 -19.69 0.29 36.62
C LEU A 34 -18.69 -0.61 35.85
N ALA A 35 -18.79 -1.93 36.02
CA ALA A 35 -18.00 -2.89 35.24
C ALA A 35 -18.37 -2.84 33.76
N GLU A 36 -19.66 -2.82 33.43
CA GLU A 36 -20.15 -2.67 32.05
C GLU A 36 -19.72 -1.34 31.42
N VAL A 37 -19.81 -0.22 32.13
CA VAL A 37 -19.34 1.09 31.60
C VAL A 37 -17.82 1.09 31.36
N ARG A 38 -17.04 0.45 32.23
CA ARG A 38 -15.60 0.29 32.02
C ARG A 38 -15.31 -0.59 30.81
N GLN A 39 -16.08 -1.65 30.62
CA GLN A 39 -15.99 -2.54 29.46
C GLN A 39 -16.34 -1.79 28.17
N LEU A 40 -17.48 -1.10 28.12
CA LEU A 40 -17.89 -0.27 26.98
C LEU A 40 -16.87 0.81 26.64
N ARG A 41 -16.29 1.48 27.64
CA ARG A 41 -15.21 2.45 27.41
C ARG A 41 -13.97 1.81 26.81
N LYS A 42 -13.63 0.59 27.24
CA LYS A 42 -12.49 -0.15 26.70
C LYS A 42 -12.77 -0.55 25.24
N GLU A 43 -13.94 -1.11 24.95
CA GLU A 43 -14.37 -1.47 23.59
C GLU A 43 -14.40 -0.26 22.67
N LEU A 44 -15.04 0.85 23.08
CA LEU A 44 -15.05 2.10 22.32
C LEU A 44 -13.64 2.61 21.98
N ARG A 45 -12.71 2.56 22.94
CA ARG A 45 -11.32 2.97 22.71
C ARG A 45 -10.63 2.07 21.69
N THR A 46 -10.81 0.76 21.80
CA THR A 46 -10.24 -0.21 20.86
C THR A 46 -10.78 -0.01 19.45
N THR A 47 -12.10 0.13 19.29
CA THR A 47 -12.75 0.37 17.98
C THR A 47 -12.31 1.70 17.38
N THR A 48 -12.20 2.76 18.18
CA THR A 48 -11.75 4.09 17.70
C THR A 48 -10.30 4.03 17.19
N LEU A 49 -9.40 3.40 17.94
CA LEU A 49 -8.00 3.25 17.52
C LEU A 49 -7.87 2.39 16.27
N ALA A 50 -8.65 1.32 16.16
CA ALA A 50 -8.70 0.48 14.97
C ALA A 50 -9.18 1.25 13.74
N ALA A 51 -10.27 2.01 13.85
CA ALA A 51 -10.80 2.83 12.77
C ALA A 51 -9.77 3.87 12.28
N GLN A 52 -9.07 4.54 13.21
CA GLN A 52 -7.99 5.45 12.86
C GLN A 52 -6.85 4.75 12.12
N ARG A 53 -6.46 3.55 12.56
CA ARG A 53 -5.40 2.77 11.91
C ARG A 53 -5.81 2.33 10.50
N VAL A 54 -7.05 1.88 10.30
CA VAL A 54 -7.60 1.57 8.96
C VAL A 54 -7.50 2.80 8.07
N GLN A 55 -7.93 3.97 8.54
CA GLN A 55 -7.91 5.20 7.73
C GLN A 55 -6.49 5.60 7.32
N ILE A 56 -5.51 5.45 8.20
CA ILE A 56 -4.09 5.69 7.88
C ILE A 56 -3.58 4.70 6.84
N LEU A 57 -3.90 3.41 6.98
CA LEU A 57 -3.47 2.38 6.02
C LEU A 57 -4.10 2.58 4.64
N LEU A 58 -5.39 2.93 4.57
CA LEU A 58 -6.05 3.24 3.31
C LEU A 58 -5.41 4.46 2.61
N TYR A 59 -5.07 5.50 3.37
CA TYR A 59 -4.37 6.66 2.80
C TYR A 59 -2.99 6.29 2.26
N ARG A 60 -2.24 5.46 3.01
CA ARG A 60 -0.95 4.93 2.56
C ARG A 60 -1.08 4.06 1.31
N LEU A 61 -2.12 3.22 1.25
CA LEU A 61 -2.42 2.38 0.10
C LEU A 61 -2.64 3.23 -1.14
N GLN A 62 -3.49 4.27 -1.06
CA GLN A 62 -3.74 5.19 -2.18
C GLN A 62 -2.46 5.90 -2.67
N ILE A 63 -1.61 6.35 -1.75
CA ILE A 63 -0.31 6.94 -2.11
C ILE A 63 0.57 5.92 -2.83
N GLN A 64 0.58 4.68 -2.33
CA GLN A 64 1.41 3.61 -2.84
C GLN A 64 0.94 3.14 -4.22
N GLU A 65 -0.36 3.00 -4.44
CA GLU A 65 -0.95 2.73 -5.76
C GLU A 65 -0.56 3.82 -6.77
N ALA A 66 -0.62 5.09 -6.36
CA ALA A 66 -0.16 6.19 -7.20
C ALA A 66 1.35 6.16 -7.46
N ALA A 67 2.17 5.64 -6.52
CA ALA A 67 3.59 5.44 -6.71
C ALA A 67 3.89 4.31 -7.70
N VAL A 68 3.20 3.19 -7.61
CA VAL A 68 3.27 2.07 -8.58
C VAL A 68 2.88 2.56 -9.97
N ALA A 69 1.76 3.26 -10.13
CA ALA A 69 1.34 3.79 -11.43
C ALA A 69 2.32 4.82 -12.03
N ARG A 70 3.10 5.53 -11.20
CA ARG A 70 4.20 6.38 -11.69
C ARG A 70 5.42 5.55 -12.12
N ALA A 71 5.75 4.50 -11.38
CA ALA A 71 6.85 3.60 -11.71
C ALA A 71 6.56 2.82 -13.01
N GLU A 72 5.32 2.36 -13.21
CA GLU A 72 4.88 1.71 -14.45
C GLU A 72 5.07 2.63 -15.66
N ARG A 73 4.61 3.88 -15.56
CA ARG A 73 4.83 4.87 -16.63
C ARG A 73 6.32 5.10 -16.93
N ARG A 74 7.17 5.15 -15.91
CA ARG A 74 8.63 5.28 -16.10
C ARG A 74 9.22 4.07 -16.84
N VAL A 75 8.73 2.86 -16.55
CA VAL A 75 9.13 1.65 -17.27
C VAL A 75 8.70 1.74 -18.74
N ASP A 76 7.45 2.12 -19.00
CA ASP A 76 6.94 2.25 -20.38
C ASP A 76 7.72 3.31 -21.18
N GLU A 77 8.01 4.46 -20.57
CA GLU A 77 8.84 5.51 -21.15
C GLU A 77 10.26 5.03 -21.45
N ALA A 78 10.89 4.33 -20.50
CA ALA A 78 12.26 3.80 -20.67
C ALA A 78 12.32 2.73 -21.76
N ARG A 79 11.34 1.83 -21.83
CA ARG A 79 11.23 0.81 -22.88
C ARG A 79 11.01 1.43 -24.26
N SER A 80 10.17 2.45 -24.34
CA SER A 80 9.94 3.20 -25.58
C SER A 80 11.24 3.86 -26.07
N ALA A 81 11.96 4.53 -25.17
CA ALA A 81 13.25 5.15 -25.49
C ALA A 81 14.29 4.11 -25.96
N LEU A 82 14.41 2.98 -25.26
CA LEU A 82 15.28 1.88 -25.66
C LEU A 82 14.93 1.33 -27.05
N SER A 83 13.65 1.08 -27.32
CA SER A 83 13.18 0.60 -28.61
C SER A 83 13.50 1.58 -29.75
N GLN A 84 13.40 2.88 -29.49
CA GLN A 84 13.76 3.90 -30.46
C GLN A 84 15.27 3.88 -30.75
N THR A 85 16.11 3.90 -29.71
CA THR A 85 17.57 3.87 -29.85
C THR A 85 18.03 2.61 -30.59
N GLN A 86 17.47 1.44 -30.26
CA GLN A 86 17.74 0.18 -30.95
C GLN A 86 17.39 0.21 -32.44
N THR A 87 16.28 0.86 -32.78
CA THR A 87 15.89 1.04 -34.18
C THR A 87 16.88 1.91 -34.92
N GLU A 88 17.33 3.01 -34.32
CA GLU A 88 18.34 3.92 -34.88
C GLU A 88 19.70 3.22 -35.09
N VAL A 89 20.18 2.46 -34.09
CA VAL A 89 21.40 1.62 -34.19
C VAL A 89 21.28 0.65 -35.37
N LYS A 90 20.16 -0.08 -35.45
CA LYS A 90 19.95 -1.08 -36.51
C LYS A 90 19.92 -0.46 -37.90
N MET A 91 19.26 0.69 -38.04
CA MET A 91 19.20 1.42 -39.32
C MET A 91 20.58 1.91 -39.74
N MET A 92 21.38 2.43 -38.81
CA MET A 92 22.71 2.92 -39.11
C MET A 92 23.69 1.78 -39.42
N ALA A 93 23.65 0.68 -38.66
CA ALA A 93 24.43 -0.52 -38.95
C ALA A 93 24.11 -1.11 -40.34
N SER A 94 22.85 -1.07 -40.76
CA SER A 94 22.44 -1.45 -42.12
C SER A 94 23.03 -0.51 -43.18
N GLY A 95 22.98 0.81 -42.94
CA GLY A 95 23.58 1.81 -43.82
C GLY A 95 25.10 1.66 -43.95
N ILE A 96 25.80 1.36 -42.85
CA ILE A 96 27.23 1.05 -42.83
C ILE A 96 27.54 -0.13 -43.74
N LYS A 97 26.81 -1.26 -43.62
CA LYS A 97 26.99 -2.42 -44.49
C LYS A 97 26.85 -2.08 -45.98
N GLN A 98 25.85 -1.27 -46.34
CA GLN A 98 25.68 -0.83 -47.72
C GLN A 98 26.85 0.01 -48.24
N ILE A 99 27.49 0.82 -47.38
CA ILE A 99 28.68 1.59 -47.75
C ILE A 99 29.89 0.67 -47.86
N GLU A 100 30.06 -0.31 -46.96
CA GLU A 100 31.11 -1.32 -47.02
C GLU A 100 31.06 -2.10 -48.34
N ASP A 101 29.87 -2.51 -48.76
CA ASP A 101 29.66 -3.20 -50.03
C ASP A 101 30.05 -2.32 -51.23
N LYS A 102 29.73 -1.01 -51.19
CA LYS A 102 30.11 -0.09 -52.26
C LYS A 102 31.62 0.16 -52.29
N VAL A 103 32.29 0.28 -51.14
CA VAL A 103 33.75 0.39 -51.03
C VAL A 103 34.42 -0.85 -51.63
N SER A 104 33.93 -2.04 -51.29
CA SER A 104 34.45 -3.32 -51.79
C SER A 104 34.32 -3.45 -53.32
N ASN A 105 33.24 -2.90 -53.89
CA ASN A 105 32.95 -2.97 -55.32
C ASN A 105 33.47 -1.76 -56.13
N ALA A 106 34.03 -0.74 -55.48
CA ALA A 106 34.49 0.47 -56.14
C ALA A 106 35.74 0.24 -57.00
N GLN A 107 35.64 0.51 -58.30
CA GLN A 107 36.76 0.41 -59.25
C GLN A 107 37.61 1.70 -59.29
N ASN A 108 37.03 2.86 -58.96
CA ASN A 108 37.73 4.14 -58.96
C ASN A 108 38.36 4.41 -57.57
N PRO A 109 39.69 4.61 -57.48
CA PRO A 109 40.38 4.90 -56.21
C PRO A 109 39.88 6.16 -55.50
N ALA A 110 39.53 7.22 -56.23
CA ALA A 110 39.05 8.47 -55.64
C ALA A 110 37.66 8.31 -55.01
N GLU A 111 36.79 7.52 -55.65
CA GLU A 111 35.46 7.21 -55.11
C GLU A 111 35.56 6.29 -53.90
N ARG A 112 36.42 5.27 -53.96
CA ARG A 112 36.70 4.38 -52.82
C ARG A 112 37.14 5.19 -51.60
N LYS A 113 38.08 6.11 -51.77
CA LYS A 113 38.58 6.94 -50.66
C LYS A 113 37.49 7.80 -50.02
N ARG A 114 36.62 8.41 -50.83
CA ARG A 114 35.47 9.19 -50.32
C ARG A 114 34.52 8.34 -49.49
N GLN A 115 34.24 7.12 -49.94
CA GLN A 115 33.36 6.22 -49.23
C GLN A 115 33.99 5.64 -47.95
N GLU A 116 35.29 5.37 -47.95
CA GLU A 116 36.05 5.01 -46.74
C GLU A 116 35.99 6.12 -45.69
N ASP A 117 36.12 7.38 -46.10
CA ASP A 117 36.04 8.53 -45.18
C ASP A 117 34.61 8.70 -44.63
N LEU A 118 33.57 8.44 -45.42
CA LEU A 118 32.18 8.40 -44.96
C LEU A 118 31.93 7.24 -44.01
N LEU A 119 32.46 6.05 -44.33
CA LEU A 119 32.37 4.86 -43.49
C LEU A 119 32.96 5.11 -42.11
N ALA A 120 34.14 5.75 -42.04
CA ALA A 120 34.79 6.09 -40.79
C ALA A 120 33.92 7.01 -39.91
N LYS A 121 33.25 8.00 -40.52
CA LYS A 121 32.31 8.89 -39.82
C LYS A 121 31.09 8.13 -39.28
N PHE A 122 30.46 7.30 -40.11
CA PHE A 122 29.29 6.52 -39.68
C PHE A 122 29.62 5.50 -38.60
N ARG A 123 30.81 4.87 -38.64
CA ARG A 123 31.26 3.96 -37.59
C ARG A 123 31.46 4.68 -36.25
N ALA A 124 32.02 5.89 -36.26
CA ALA A 124 32.15 6.70 -35.05
C ALA A 124 30.78 7.10 -34.48
N GLU A 125 29.83 7.46 -35.36
CA GLU A 125 28.45 7.73 -34.94
C GLU A 125 27.77 6.47 -34.37
N LEU A 126 28.02 5.30 -34.95
CA LEU A 126 27.48 4.01 -34.46
C LEU A 126 27.96 3.71 -33.05
N GLU A 127 29.24 3.87 -32.78
CA GLU A 127 29.78 3.69 -31.43
C GLU A 127 29.13 4.65 -30.42
N SER A 128 28.90 5.90 -30.79
CA SER A 128 28.16 6.87 -29.97
C SER A 128 26.71 6.44 -29.71
N GLN A 129 26.04 5.91 -30.74
CA GLN A 129 24.67 5.46 -30.63
C GLN A 129 24.54 4.16 -29.82
N GLU A 130 25.48 3.21 -29.97
CA GLU A 130 25.56 1.99 -29.17
C GLU A 130 25.79 2.31 -27.68
N ASN A 131 26.63 3.31 -27.37
CA ASN A 131 26.77 3.82 -26.00
C ASN A 131 25.45 4.40 -25.46
N SER A 132 24.70 5.10 -26.30
CA SER A 132 23.38 5.63 -25.95
C SER A 132 22.36 4.51 -25.73
N GLU A 133 22.43 3.43 -26.51
CA GLU A 133 21.61 2.23 -26.33
C GLU A 133 21.89 1.57 -24.98
N HIS A 134 23.17 1.39 -24.64
CA HIS A 134 23.57 0.86 -23.35
C HIS A 134 23.05 1.71 -22.18
N GLN A 135 23.08 3.04 -22.31
CA GLN A 135 22.53 3.93 -21.31
C GLN A 135 21.00 3.81 -21.19
N SER A 136 20.28 3.73 -22.32
CA SER A 136 18.83 3.49 -22.32
C SER A 136 18.47 2.14 -21.69
N GLN A 137 19.25 1.09 -21.96
CA GLN A 137 19.07 -0.24 -21.37
C GLN A 137 19.29 -0.22 -19.85
N ALA A 138 20.29 0.51 -19.37
CA ALA A 138 20.52 0.69 -17.95
C ALA A 138 19.35 1.40 -17.27
N ARG A 139 18.84 2.48 -17.87
CA ARG A 139 17.66 3.21 -17.35
C ARG A 139 16.40 2.36 -17.32
N GLU A 140 16.20 1.51 -18.32
CA GLU A 140 15.09 0.55 -18.35
C GLU A 140 15.18 -0.44 -17.19
N SER A 141 16.37 -1.01 -16.96
CA SER A 141 16.61 -1.90 -15.83
C SER A 141 16.40 -1.23 -14.46
N GLU A 142 16.87 0.00 -14.30
CA GLU A 142 16.64 0.80 -13.08
C GLU A 142 15.15 1.07 -12.86
N ALA A 143 14.41 1.46 -13.91
CA ALA A 143 12.97 1.70 -13.82
C ALA A 143 12.20 0.43 -13.45
N GLU A 144 12.59 -0.73 -13.99
CA GLU A 144 11.99 -2.01 -13.61
C GLU A 144 12.28 -2.39 -12.15
N GLN A 145 13.50 -2.14 -11.67
CA GLN A 145 13.86 -2.39 -10.28
C GLN A 145 13.04 -1.50 -9.33
N ASP A 146 12.90 -0.21 -9.67
CA ASP A 146 12.05 0.73 -8.93
C ASP A 146 10.59 0.24 -8.90
N LEU A 147 10.04 -0.20 -10.03
CA LEU A 147 8.68 -0.73 -10.11
C LEU A 147 8.50 -1.96 -9.20
N ARG A 148 9.43 -2.91 -9.23
CA ARG A 148 9.38 -4.09 -8.35
C ARG A 148 9.44 -3.70 -6.87
N ALA A 149 10.24 -2.69 -6.52
CA ALA A 149 10.32 -2.18 -5.15
C ALA A 149 9.00 -1.53 -4.70
N GLU A 150 8.35 -0.73 -5.55
CA GLU A 150 7.06 -0.13 -5.24
C GLU A 150 5.92 -1.15 -5.17
N GLN A 151 5.94 -2.19 -6.01
CA GLN A 151 5.00 -3.32 -5.92
C GLN A 151 5.19 -4.12 -4.63
N ALA A 152 6.43 -4.35 -4.20
CA ALA A 152 6.70 -5.02 -2.93
C ALA A 152 6.15 -4.23 -1.72
N LYS A 153 6.28 -2.90 -1.72
CA LYS A 153 5.68 -2.03 -0.69
C LYS A 153 4.14 -2.08 -0.73
N LEU A 154 3.55 -2.13 -1.93
CA LEU A 154 2.10 -2.25 -2.09
C LEU A 154 1.59 -3.56 -1.49
N ASN A 155 2.22 -4.69 -1.83
CA ASN A 155 1.87 -5.99 -1.28
C ASN A 155 1.99 -6.03 0.25
N ALA A 156 3.04 -5.43 0.81
CA ALA A 156 3.21 -5.35 2.26
C ALA A 156 2.11 -4.52 2.95
N LEU A 157 1.61 -3.45 2.32
CA LEU A 157 0.48 -2.66 2.83
C LEU A 157 -0.84 -3.45 2.78
N GLN A 158 -1.05 -4.22 1.72
CA GLN A 158 -2.20 -5.11 1.59
C GLN A 158 -2.18 -6.21 2.66
N ASP A 159 -1.02 -6.83 2.90
CA ASP A 159 -0.85 -7.80 3.98
C ASP A 159 -1.15 -7.20 5.37
N GLU A 160 -0.77 -5.93 5.61
CA GLU A 160 -1.08 -5.25 6.87
C GLU A 160 -2.58 -4.99 7.03
N LEU A 161 -3.27 -4.63 5.93
CA LEU A 161 -4.72 -4.46 5.91
C LEU A 161 -5.44 -5.78 6.21
N ASP A 162 -5.06 -6.89 5.56
CA ASP A 162 -5.67 -8.21 5.77
C ASP A 162 -5.49 -8.70 7.22
N ARG A 163 -4.32 -8.43 7.81
CA ARG A 163 -4.06 -8.74 9.23
C ARG A 163 -4.91 -7.89 10.16
N LEU A 164 -5.09 -6.61 9.83
CA LEU A 164 -5.94 -5.72 10.61
C LEU A 164 -7.40 -6.18 10.56
N ASP A 165 -7.90 -6.55 9.38
CA ASP A 165 -9.25 -7.07 9.16
C ASP A 165 -9.51 -8.32 10.01
N LYS A 166 -8.64 -9.34 9.91
CA LYS A 166 -8.70 -10.54 10.78
C LYS A 166 -8.67 -10.22 12.28
N SER A 167 -7.85 -9.24 12.68
CA SER A 167 -7.77 -8.84 14.09
C SER A 167 -9.07 -8.20 14.57
N LEU A 168 -9.76 -7.47 13.70
CA LEU A 168 -11.04 -6.84 14.01
C LEU A 168 -12.17 -7.87 14.05
N GLU A 169 -12.19 -8.83 13.13
CA GLU A 169 -13.13 -9.97 13.19
C GLU A 169 -12.99 -10.74 14.51
N THR A 170 -11.75 -11.07 14.89
CA THR A 170 -11.47 -11.80 16.14
C THR A 170 -11.83 -10.99 17.39
N SER A 171 -11.73 -9.66 17.33
CA SER A 171 -12.09 -8.78 18.46
C SER A 171 -13.60 -8.56 18.59
N SER A 172 -14.38 -8.94 17.59
CA SER A 172 -15.84 -8.81 17.56
C SER A 172 -16.59 -10.03 18.11
N HIS A 173 -15.87 -11.14 18.34
CA HIS A 173 -16.33 -12.39 18.92
C HIS A 173 -15.88 -12.54 20.38
#